data_AF-A0A1Q8Z724-F1
#
_entry.id   AF-A0A1Q8Z724-F1
#
_cell.length_a   1.000
_cell.length_b   1.000
_cell.length_c   1.000
_cell.angle_alpha   90.00
_cell.angle_beta   90.00
_cell.angle_gamma   90.00
#
_symmetry.space_group_name_H-M   'P 1'
#
loop_
_entity.id
_entity.type
_entity.pdbx_description
1 polymer ?
#
loop_
_entity_poly.entity_id
_entity_poly.type
_entity_poly.pdbx_seq_one_letter_code
_entity_poly.pdbx_strand_id
1 'polypeptide(L)'
;MKKIKIYPEKRARFKAIKDVSGVQGLPMAIDVTTFSKSLTYTAAIPIAAILQDLQQIAALDQVAEVQQKKFNWLLGISVVVAIMSCFLLATGVGFILLPLSVSAAIYSGVQAAKYSRLNVDNARYELLKRLLQMLGRDLQTGSEIETVLILSSPTDKSKKTTTVAHRYRSGWKVDLFEDPWLKLRGRFADGTRFCMTATELGQTAYGWKRGRSGKNKYKSKTKSKGTELAVTLTYSQRKYGAVKVLQDSWQNAIKLPAGVRLKRVRLTDKGMLLQVTAPPDMTPARDNLYKTVTMMFLSLYQVLNLARVLSKPKQA
;
A
#
# COMPACT_ATOMS: atom_id res chain seq x y z
N MET A 1 8.80 0.89 47.71
CA MET A 1 7.92 0.38 46.62
C MET A 1 7.35 1.55 45.82
N LYS A 2 7.84 1.81 44.60
CA LYS A 2 7.36 2.91 43.73
C LYS A 2 6.15 2.42 42.90
N LYS A 3 4.97 3.01 43.13
CA LYS A 3 3.77 2.78 42.31
C LYS A 3 3.99 3.39 40.92
N ILE A 4 4.03 2.55 39.89
CA ILE A 4 4.10 2.98 38.49
C ILE A 4 2.74 3.62 38.12
N LYS A 5 2.73 4.95 37.93
CA LYS A 5 1.58 5.68 37.36
C LYS A 5 1.44 5.29 35.89
N ILE A 6 0.47 4.44 35.59
CA ILE A 6 0.07 4.12 34.22
C ILE A 6 -0.81 5.27 33.72
N TYR A 7 -0.33 5.98 32.69
CA TYR A 7 -1.04 7.08 32.04
C TYR A 7 -2.42 6.66 31.50
N PRO A 8 -3.48 7.47 31.67
CA PRO A 8 -4.86 7.11 31.32
C PRO A 8 -5.08 6.87 29.81
N GLU A 9 -4.22 7.42 28.95
CA GLU A 9 -4.31 7.32 27.49
C GLU A 9 -4.13 5.88 26.97
N LYS A 10 -3.31 5.06 27.65
CA LYS A 10 -3.15 3.63 27.30
C LYS A 10 -4.38 2.80 27.69
N ARG A 11 -5.10 3.19 28.75
CA ARG A 11 -6.30 2.49 29.21
C ARG A 11 -7.48 2.68 28.25
N ALA A 12 -7.58 3.85 27.62
CA ALA A 12 -8.57 4.13 26.57
C ALA A 12 -8.34 3.26 25.32
N ARG A 13 -7.08 3.05 24.91
CA ARG A 13 -6.72 2.16 23.79
C ARG A 13 -7.03 0.69 24.06
N PHE A 14 -6.84 0.20 25.28
CA PHE A 14 -7.18 -1.18 25.63
C PHE A 14 -8.69 -1.41 25.78
N LYS A 15 -9.47 -0.39 26.14
CA LYS A 15 -10.94 -0.49 26.17
C LYS A 15 -11.52 -0.57 24.75
N ALA A 16 -10.97 0.21 23.82
CA ALA A 16 -11.34 0.13 22.39
C ALA A 16 -11.08 -1.25 21.76
N ILE A 17 -10.05 -1.99 22.20
CA ILE A 17 -9.74 -3.34 21.71
C ILE A 17 -10.74 -4.38 22.26
N LYS A 18 -11.33 -4.16 23.45
CA LYS A 18 -12.34 -5.05 24.02
C LYS A 18 -13.73 -4.83 23.40
N ASP A 19 -14.05 -3.61 22.98
CA ASP A 19 -15.31 -3.33 22.27
C ASP A 19 -15.35 -3.90 20.83
N VAL A 20 -14.20 -4.27 20.25
CA VAL A 20 -14.15 -5.00 18.97
C VAL A 20 -14.65 -6.45 19.12
N SER A 21 -14.64 -7.02 20.33
CA SER A 21 -15.28 -8.32 20.59
C SER A 21 -16.81 -8.26 20.72
N GLY A 22 -17.41 -7.05 20.66
CA GLY A 22 -18.85 -6.82 20.64
C GLY A 22 -19.47 -6.66 19.25
N VAL A 23 -18.69 -6.76 18.16
CA VAL A 23 -19.22 -6.73 16.78
C VAL A 23 -19.65 -8.14 16.37
N GLN A 24 -20.64 -8.69 17.07
CA GLN A 24 -21.41 -9.82 16.55
C GLN A 24 -22.59 -9.24 15.76
N GLY A 25 -22.59 -9.41 14.43
CA GLY A 25 -23.80 -9.24 13.63
C GLY A 25 -23.78 -8.31 12.42
N LEU A 26 -22.64 -7.82 11.94
CA LEU A 26 -22.56 -7.31 10.56
C LEU A 26 -21.99 -8.42 9.67
N PRO A 27 -22.68 -8.84 8.59
CA PRO A 27 -22.15 -9.85 7.69
C PRO A 27 -20.77 -9.39 7.19
N MET A 28 -19.72 -10.15 7.51
CA MET A 28 -18.40 -9.90 6.95
C MET A 28 -18.50 -10.06 5.43
N ALA A 29 -18.31 -8.97 4.68
CA ALA A 29 -18.21 -9.05 3.22
C ALA A 29 -16.84 -9.61 2.79
N ILE A 30 -15.80 -9.44 3.62
CA ILE A 30 -14.47 -9.99 3.37
C ILE A 30 -14.33 -11.36 4.06
N ASP A 31 -14.10 -12.40 3.26
CA ASP A 31 -13.62 -13.68 3.77
C ASP A 31 -12.15 -13.55 4.22
N VAL A 32 -11.97 -13.50 5.54
CA VAL A 32 -10.66 -13.36 6.19
C VAL A 32 -9.70 -14.48 5.80
N THR A 33 -10.20 -15.68 5.52
CA THR A 33 -9.35 -16.84 5.20
C THR A 33 -8.73 -16.71 3.82
N THR A 34 -9.50 -16.24 2.84
CA THR A 34 -8.97 -15.94 1.49
C THR A 34 -8.11 -14.69 1.50
N PHE A 35 -8.53 -13.63 2.19
CA PHE A 35 -7.75 -12.39 2.31
C PHE A 35 -6.38 -12.63 2.96
N SER A 36 -6.31 -13.41 4.04
CA SER A 36 -5.03 -13.71 4.71
C SER A 36 -4.02 -14.48 3.83
N LYS A 37 -4.50 -15.18 2.80
CA LYS A 37 -3.66 -15.93 1.86
C LYS A 37 -3.21 -15.06 0.69
N SER A 38 -4.13 -14.27 0.12
CA SER A 38 -3.88 -13.48 -1.10
C SER A 38 -3.38 -12.07 -0.82
N LEU A 39 -3.66 -11.53 0.38
CA LEU A 39 -3.49 -10.12 0.75
C LEU A 39 -4.04 -9.17 -0.32
N THR A 40 -5.10 -9.59 -1.01
CA THR A 40 -5.71 -8.86 -2.11
C THR A 40 -7.18 -8.65 -1.80
N TYR A 41 -7.62 -7.40 -1.85
CA TYR A 41 -9.01 -6.99 -1.75
C TYR A 41 -9.51 -6.58 -3.13
N THR A 42 -10.60 -7.21 -3.58
CA THR A 42 -11.26 -6.91 -4.85
C THR A 42 -12.75 -6.79 -4.61
N ALA A 43 -13.34 -5.66 -5.01
CA ALA A 43 -14.76 -5.43 -4.88
C ALA A 43 -15.28 -4.52 -5.99
N ALA A 44 -16.55 -4.68 -6.36
CA ALA A 44 -17.31 -3.77 -7.21
C ALA A 44 -18.61 -3.43 -6.48
N ILE A 45 -18.52 -2.54 -5.50
CA ILE A 45 -19.61 -2.23 -4.56
C ILE A 45 -19.64 -0.72 -4.27
N PRO A 46 -20.70 -0.20 -3.61
CA PRO A 46 -20.77 1.22 -3.22
C PRO A 46 -19.64 1.63 -2.26
N ILE A 47 -19.26 2.91 -2.30
CA ILE A 47 -18.15 3.46 -1.48
C ILE A 47 -18.31 3.18 0.00
N ALA A 48 -19.52 3.32 0.53
CA ALA A 48 -19.79 3.13 1.96
C ALA A 48 -19.39 1.71 2.41
N ALA A 49 -19.70 0.70 1.59
CA ALA A 49 -19.31 -0.68 1.85
C ALA A 49 -17.79 -0.88 1.74
N ILE A 50 -17.13 -0.29 0.72
CA ILE A 50 -15.67 -0.35 0.61
C ILE A 50 -14.98 0.30 1.83
N LEU A 51 -15.50 1.43 2.31
CA LEU A 51 -14.93 2.11 3.49
C LEU A 51 -15.07 1.27 4.76
N GLN A 52 -16.18 0.54 4.90
CA GLN A 52 -16.39 -0.41 6.00
C GLN A 52 -15.42 -1.60 5.90
N ASP A 53 -15.26 -2.16 4.71
CA ASP A 53 -14.30 -3.23 4.42
C ASP A 53 -12.86 -2.81 4.76
N LEU A 54 -12.45 -1.60 4.37
CA LEU A 54 -11.13 -1.06 4.71
C LEU A 54 -10.95 -0.84 6.22
N GLN A 55 -12.02 -0.50 6.93
CA GLN A 55 -11.97 -0.41 8.39
C GLN A 55 -11.80 -1.78 9.04
N GLN A 56 -12.40 -2.84 8.49
CA GLN A 56 -12.18 -4.21 8.94
C GLN A 56 -10.73 -4.65 8.67
N ILE A 57 -10.19 -4.36 7.49
CA ILE A 57 -8.78 -4.64 7.15
C ILE A 57 -7.85 -3.92 8.14
N ALA A 58 -8.10 -2.64 8.43
CA ALA A 58 -7.31 -1.88 9.40
C ALA A 58 -7.40 -2.47 10.82
N ALA A 59 -8.56 -2.97 11.24
CA ALA A 59 -8.71 -3.63 12.53
C ALA A 59 -7.93 -4.96 12.61
N LEU A 60 -7.98 -5.77 11.55
CA LEU A 60 -7.21 -7.02 11.45
C LEU A 60 -5.71 -6.76 11.50
N ASP A 61 -5.24 -5.76 10.77
CA ASP A 61 -3.84 -5.32 10.76
C ASP A 61 -3.35 -4.87 12.15
N GLN A 62 -4.14 -4.04 12.85
CA GLN A 62 -3.82 -3.62 14.22
C GLN A 62 -3.73 -4.80 15.19
N VAL A 63 -4.67 -5.75 15.11
CA VAL A 63 -4.62 -6.96 15.94
C VAL A 63 -3.38 -7.78 15.60
N ALA A 64 -3.05 -7.94 14.32
CA ALA A 64 -1.87 -8.66 13.88
C ALA A 64 -0.58 -8.00 14.37
N GLU A 65 -0.46 -6.67 14.29
CA GLU A 65 0.71 -5.92 14.77
C GLU A 65 0.93 -6.11 16.28
N VAL A 66 -0.14 -6.00 17.08
CA VAL A 66 -0.07 -6.17 18.54
C VAL A 66 0.32 -7.62 18.90
N GLN A 67 -0.30 -8.61 18.25
CA GLN A 67 0.01 -10.01 18.50
C GLN A 67 1.43 -10.35 18.06
N GLN A 68 1.87 -9.88 16.89
CA GLN A 68 3.23 -10.09 16.41
C GLN A 68 4.26 -9.51 17.39
N LYS A 69 4.05 -8.30 17.92
CA LYS A 69 4.93 -7.71 18.94
C LYS A 69 4.98 -8.55 20.22
N LYS A 70 3.83 -9.04 20.68
CA LYS A 70 3.75 -9.93 21.85
C LYS A 70 4.55 -11.23 21.64
N PHE A 71 4.35 -11.91 20.51
CA PHE A 71 5.05 -13.16 20.21
C PHE A 71 6.55 -12.96 19.93
N ASN A 72 6.95 -11.85 19.30
CA ASN A 72 8.37 -11.49 19.17
C ASN A 72 9.04 -11.26 20.53
N TRP A 73 8.33 -10.62 21.46
CA TRP A 73 8.82 -10.43 22.82
C TRP A 73 8.94 -11.76 23.58
N LEU A 74 7.93 -12.62 23.50
CA LEU A 74 7.97 -13.97 24.08
C LEU A 74 9.10 -14.82 23.47
N LEU A 75 9.30 -14.74 22.15
CA LEU A 75 10.41 -15.40 21.45
C LEU A 75 11.75 -14.95 22.04
N GLY A 76 11.94 -13.64 22.23
CA GLY A 76 13.13 -13.08 22.86
C GLY A 76 13.39 -13.66 24.26
N ILE A 77 12.35 -13.73 25.10
CA ILE A 77 12.46 -14.33 26.44
C ILE A 77 12.82 -15.80 26.35
N SER A 78 12.13 -16.58 25.50
CA SER A 78 12.41 -18.02 25.38
C SER A 78 13.84 -18.30 24.93
N VAL A 79 14.41 -17.46 24.05
CA VAL A 79 15.81 -17.59 23.61
C VAL A 79 16.77 -17.30 24.76
N VAL A 80 16.52 -16.25 25.55
CA VAL A 80 17.36 -15.93 26.72
C VAL A 80 17.29 -17.06 27.76
N VAL A 81 16.09 -17.58 28.05
CA VAL A 81 15.93 -18.72 28.98
C VAL A 81 16.62 -19.97 28.45
N ALA A 82 16.57 -20.25 27.15
CA ALA A 82 17.29 -21.37 26.55
C ALA A 82 18.81 -21.24 26.72
N ILE A 83 19.36 -20.06 26.49
CA ILE A 83 20.79 -19.78 26.70
C ILE A 83 21.16 -19.97 28.18
N MET A 84 20.36 -19.44 29.11
CA MET A 84 20.58 -19.64 30.56
C MET A 84 20.48 -21.10 30.97
N SER A 85 19.57 -21.87 30.35
CA SER A 85 19.40 -23.29 30.63
C SER A 85 20.63 -24.11 30.24
N CYS A 86 21.37 -23.71 29.20
CA CYS A 86 22.64 -24.34 28.84
C CYS A 86 23.69 -24.21 29.96
N PHE A 87 23.75 -23.08 30.65
CA PHE A 87 24.66 -22.89 31.79
C PHE A 87 24.24 -23.71 33.02
N LEU A 88 22.97 -24.06 33.13
CA LEU A 88 22.41 -24.84 34.23
C LEU A 88 22.38 -26.36 33.97
N LEU A 89 22.92 -26.84 32.85
CA LEU A 89 22.95 -28.28 32.54
C LEU A 89 23.66 -29.10 33.62
N ALA A 90 24.74 -28.56 34.20
CA ALA A 90 25.47 -29.22 35.29
C ALA A 90 24.66 -29.45 36.57
N THR A 91 23.56 -28.71 36.76
CA THR A 91 22.69 -28.81 37.94
C THR A 91 21.52 -29.77 37.75
N GLY A 92 21.40 -30.42 36.59
CA GLY A 92 20.23 -31.27 36.25
C GLY A 92 18.99 -30.47 35.82
N VAL A 93 18.76 -29.28 36.40
CA VAL A 93 17.61 -28.40 36.09
C VAL A 93 17.60 -27.97 34.62
N GLY A 94 18.79 -27.79 34.01
CA GLY A 94 18.92 -27.45 32.59
C GLY A 94 18.27 -28.45 31.63
N PHE A 95 18.21 -29.75 31.98
CA PHE A 95 17.61 -30.78 31.13
C PHE A 95 16.09 -30.63 30.96
N ILE A 96 15.42 -29.99 31.92
CA ILE A 96 13.97 -29.72 31.86
C ILE A 96 13.71 -28.36 31.21
N LEU A 97 14.48 -27.33 31.59
CA LEU A 97 14.25 -25.97 31.11
C LEU A 97 14.62 -25.78 29.63
N LEU A 98 15.65 -26.49 29.15
CA LEU A 98 16.09 -26.39 27.76
C LEU A 98 15.01 -26.84 26.75
N PRO A 99 14.43 -28.07 26.82
CA PRO A 99 13.40 -28.47 25.87
C PRO A 99 12.15 -27.59 25.97
N LEU A 100 11.74 -27.19 27.19
CA LEU A 100 10.59 -26.33 27.40
C LEU A 100 10.77 -24.95 26.73
N SER A 101 11.94 -24.33 26.93
CA SER A 101 12.26 -23.03 26.32
C SER A 101 12.40 -23.11 24.80
N VAL A 102 12.96 -24.20 24.27
CA VAL A 102 13.02 -24.45 22.81
C VAL A 102 11.62 -24.63 22.21
N SER A 103 10.75 -25.43 22.84
CA SER A 103 9.36 -25.60 22.38
C SER A 103 8.59 -24.27 22.42
N ALA A 104 8.76 -23.48 23.48
CA ALA A 104 8.16 -22.15 23.59
C ALA A 104 8.68 -21.18 22.51
N ALA A 105 9.98 -21.26 22.17
CA ALA A 105 10.59 -20.46 21.11
C ALA A 105 10.02 -20.84 19.73
N ILE A 106 9.92 -22.15 19.43
CA ILE A 106 9.32 -22.63 18.18
C ILE A 106 7.87 -22.17 18.06
N TYR A 107 7.06 -22.38 19.10
CA TYR A 107 5.66 -21.95 19.11
C TYR A 107 5.52 -20.44 18.91
N SER A 108 6.28 -19.64 19.66
CA SER A 108 6.25 -18.17 19.55
C SER A 108 6.72 -17.69 18.18
N GLY A 109 7.74 -18.33 17.60
CA GLY A 109 8.23 -18.05 16.26
C GLY A 109 7.21 -18.34 15.18
N VAL A 110 6.51 -19.48 15.26
CA VAL A 110 5.44 -19.85 14.32
C VAL A 110 4.27 -18.85 14.41
N GLN A 111 3.86 -18.46 15.62
CA GLN A 111 2.80 -17.46 15.79
C GLN A 111 3.23 -16.09 15.29
N ALA A 112 4.44 -15.64 15.63
CA ALA A 112 4.99 -14.38 15.13
C ALA A 112 5.04 -14.35 13.59
N ALA A 113 5.44 -15.45 12.94
CA ALA A 113 5.46 -15.56 11.48
C ALA A 113 4.05 -15.58 10.87
N LYS A 114 3.06 -16.17 11.56
CA LYS A 114 1.66 -16.15 11.14
C LYS A 114 1.10 -14.72 11.18
N TYR A 115 1.31 -14.01 12.28
CA TYR A 115 0.83 -12.62 12.44
C TYR A 115 1.62 -11.62 11.57
N SER A 116 2.91 -11.87 11.30
CA SER A 116 3.70 -11.01 10.41
C SER A 116 3.18 -11.00 8.98
N ARG A 117 2.48 -12.05 8.52
CA ARG A 117 1.85 -12.08 7.20
C ARG A 117 0.61 -11.19 7.11
N LEU A 118 -0.06 -10.98 8.25
CA LEU A 118 -1.26 -10.13 8.37
C LEU A 118 -0.92 -8.68 8.72
N ASN A 119 0.30 -8.43 9.19
CA ASN A 119 0.85 -7.08 9.35
C ASN A 119 1.18 -6.52 7.96
N VAL A 120 0.31 -5.66 7.46
CA VAL A 120 0.38 -5.08 6.11
C VAL A 120 0.72 -3.60 6.19
N ASP A 121 1.18 -3.02 5.09
CA ASP A 121 1.50 -1.58 5.09
C ASP A 121 0.23 -0.71 5.18
N ASN A 122 0.11 0.00 6.30
CA ASN A 122 -0.99 0.92 6.59
C ASN A 122 -1.18 1.98 5.50
N ALA A 123 -0.10 2.41 4.85
CA ALA A 123 -0.15 3.50 3.88
C ALA A 123 -1.08 3.18 2.70
N ARG A 124 -1.17 1.91 2.27
CA ARG A 124 -1.93 1.50 1.08
C ARG A 124 -3.43 1.62 1.30
N TYR A 125 -3.96 1.04 2.38
CA TYR A 125 -5.39 1.12 2.68
C TYR A 125 -5.82 2.49 3.20
N GLU A 126 -4.94 3.22 3.92
CA GLU A 126 -5.23 4.60 4.33
C GLU A 126 -5.32 5.56 3.14
N LEU A 127 -4.42 5.44 2.16
CA LEU A 127 -4.47 6.23 0.93
C LEU A 127 -5.76 5.96 0.18
N LEU A 128 -6.11 4.69 -0.01
CA LEU A 128 -7.37 4.31 -0.64
C LEU A 128 -8.58 4.92 0.08
N LYS A 129 -8.64 4.81 1.42
CA LYS A 129 -9.71 5.40 2.22
C LYS A 129 -9.89 6.90 1.92
N ARG A 130 -8.78 7.67 1.90
CA ARG A 130 -8.81 9.11 1.61
C ARG A 130 -9.23 9.40 0.17
N LEU A 131 -8.75 8.60 -0.78
CA LEU A 131 -9.14 8.74 -2.19
C LEU A 131 -10.64 8.49 -2.40
N LEU A 132 -11.19 7.45 -1.79
CA LEU A 132 -12.63 7.15 -1.85
C LEU A 132 -13.47 8.27 -1.23
N GLN A 133 -13.03 8.84 -0.11
CA GLN A 133 -13.70 9.99 0.51
C GLN A 133 -13.67 11.25 -0.38
N MET A 134 -12.56 11.46 -1.09
CA MET A 134 -12.42 12.57 -2.03
C MET A 134 -13.30 12.36 -3.28
N LEU A 135 -13.20 11.19 -3.92
CA LEU A 135 -13.95 10.84 -5.13
C LEU A 135 -15.45 10.70 -4.87
N GLY A 136 -15.84 10.28 -3.66
CA GLY A 136 -17.23 10.10 -3.25
C GLY A 136 -18.09 11.34 -3.35
N ARG A 137 -17.48 12.54 -3.37
CA ARG A 137 -18.21 13.80 -3.53
C ARG A 137 -18.76 14.02 -4.94
N ASP A 138 -18.06 13.49 -5.95
CA ASP A 138 -18.36 13.73 -7.38
C ASP A 138 -18.93 12.49 -8.08
N LEU A 139 -19.09 11.39 -7.36
CA LEU A 139 -19.61 10.13 -7.89
C LEU A 139 -21.12 10.17 -8.07
N GLN A 140 -21.61 9.40 -9.04
CA GLN A 140 -23.04 9.24 -9.25
C GLN A 140 -23.66 8.54 -8.03
N THR A 141 -24.80 9.04 -7.54
CA THR A 141 -25.50 8.41 -6.41
C THR A 141 -25.78 6.94 -6.69
N GLY A 142 -25.35 6.06 -5.78
CA GLY A 142 -25.51 4.61 -5.92
C GLY A 142 -24.57 3.94 -6.92
N SER A 143 -23.59 4.64 -7.50
CA SER A 143 -22.62 4.00 -8.40
C SER A 143 -21.65 3.10 -7.64
N GLU A 144 -21.41 1.93 -8.18
CA GLU A 144 -20.37 1.01 -7.72
C GLU A 144 -18.98 1.48 -8.18
N ILE A 145 -17.97 1.21 -7.35
CA ILE A 145 -16.56 1.40 -7.71
C ILE A 145 -15.89 0.03 -7.76
N GLU A 146 -15.31 -0.31 -8.91
CA GLU A 146 -14.40 -1.45 -9.01
C GLU A 146 -13.06 -1.04 -8.37
N THR A 147 -12.74 -1.71 -7.27
CA THR A 147 -11.54 -1.50 -6.45
C THR A 147 -10.73 -2.77 -6.39
N VAL A 148 -9.44 -2.68 -6.70
CA VAL A 148 -8.46 -3.73 -6.45
C VAL A 148 -7.35 -3.12 -5.61
N LEU A 149 -7.09 -3.70 -4.45
CA LEU A 149 -6.04 -3.31 -3.51
C LEU A 149 -5.18 -4.53 -3.17
N ILE A 150 -3.88 -4.44 -3.44
CA ILE A 150 -2.90 -5.49 -3.12
C ILE A 150 -2.02 -4.99 -1.98
N LEU A 151 -1.96 -5.76 -0.90
CA LEU A 151 -1.26 -5.44 0.34
C LEU A 151 0.00 -6.31 0.55
N SER A 152 0.29 -7.19 -0.40
CA SER A 152 1.52 -8.00 -0.40
C SER A 152 2.77 -7.16 -0.71
N SER A 153 3.95 -7.68 -0.38
CA SER A 153 5.20 -6.92 -0.45
C SER A 153 5.51 -6.44 -1.87
N PRO A 154 6.01 -5.20 -2.06
CA PRO A 154 6.39 -4.70 -3.38
C PRO A 154 7.53 -5.51 -4.02
N THR A 155 8.30 -6.27 -3.23
CA THR A 155 9.42 -7.09 -3.71
C THR A 155 9.12 -8.58 -3.73
N ASP A 156 7.84 -8.97 -3.75
CA ASP A 156 7.47 -10.36 -3.94
C ASP A 156 7.95 -10.89 -5.29
N LYS A 157 8.38 -12.16 -5.31
CA LYS A 157 8.95 -12.80 -6.51
C LYS A 157 7.98 -12.82 -7.69
N SER A 158 6.67 -12.89 -7.43
CA SER A 158 5.62 -12.84 -8.46
C SER A 158 5.53 -11.49 -9.18
N LYS A 159 6.07 -10.42 -8.58
CA LYS A 159 6.06 -9.05 -9.10
C LYS A 159 7.37 -8.67 -9.79
N LYS A 160 8.27 -9.64 -9.96
CA LYS A 160 9.56 -9.44 -10.62
C LYS A 160 9.36 -9.39 -12.13
N THR A 161 9.66 -8.25 -12.73
CA THR A 161 9.51 -8.04 -14.17
C THR A 161 10.70 -8.56 -14.95
N THR A 162 11.93 -8.25 -14.52
CA THR A 162 13.15 -8.58 -15.27
C THR A 162 14.37 -8.69 -14.36
N THR A 163 15.37 -9.46 -14.78
CA THR A 163 16.71 -9.50 -14.17
C THR A 163 17.72 -8.89 -15.14
N VAL A 164 18.48 -7.89 -14.72
CA VAL A 164 19.55 -7.28 -15.53
C VAL A 164 20.90 -7.40 -14.82
N ALA A 165 22.00 -7.37 -15.58
CA ALA A 165 23.33 -7.31 -14.99
C ALA A 165 23.56 -5.94 -14.33
N HIS A 166 24.28 -5.91 -13.21
CA HIS A 166 24.61 -4.66 -12.53
C HIS A 166 25.66 -3.87 -13.32
N ARG A 167 25.30 -2.66 -13.78
CA ARG A 167 26.13 -1.80 -14.65
C ARG A 167 27.59 -1.64 -14.22
N TYR A 168 27.85 -1.54 -12.91
CA TYR A 168 29.20 -1.25 -12.36
C TYR A 168 29.84 -2.40 -11.57
N ARG A 169 29.17 -3.55 -11.42
CA ARG A 169 29.66 -4.62 -10.53
C ARG A 169 29.55 -5.95 -11.26
N SER A 170 30.69 -6.46 -11.71
CA SER A 170 30.74 -7.76 -12.38
C SER A 170 30.20 -8.87 -11.48
N GLY A 171 29.43 -9.79 -12.06
CA GLY A 171 28.78 -10.90 -11.35
C GLY A 171 27.58 -10.52 -10.47
N TRP A 172 27.25 -9.23 -10.34
CA TRP A 172 26.05 -8.78 -9.63
C TRP A 172 24.85 -8.71 -10.58
N LYS A 173 23.67 -9.05 -10.06
CA LYS A 173 22.39 -9.00 -10.75
C LYS A 173 21.48 -7.97 -10.08
N VAL A 174 20.57 -7.41 -10.85
CA VAL A 174 19.54 -6.47 -10.39
C VAL A 174 18.19 -7.00 -10.86
N ASP A 175 17.34 -7.36 -9.90
CA ASP A 175 15.95 -7.67 -10.15
C ASP A 175 15.14 -6.38 -10.11
N LEU A 176 14.32 -6.15 -11.13
CA LEU A 176 13.37 -5.04 -11.21
C LEU A 176 11.96 -5.55 -10.85
N PHE A 177 11.24 -4.78 -10.06
CA PHE A 177 9.90 -5.11 -9.57
C PHE A 177 8.91 -4.01 -9.93
N GLU A 178 7.73 -4.42 -10.37
CA GLU A 178 6.58 -3.54 -10.58
C GLU A 178 5.39 -4.11 -9.81
N ASP A 179 4.88 -3.36 -8.83
CA ASP A 179 3.78 -3.76 -7.97
C ASP A 179 2.54 -2.89 -8.24
N PRO A 180 1.63 -3.28 -9.16
CA PRO A 180 0.38 -2.58 -9.39
C PRO A 180 -0.58 -2.80 -8.22
N TRP A 181 -0.36 -2.06 -7.13
CA TRP A 181 -0.98 -2.33 -5.84
C TRP A 181 -2.35 -1.70 -5.66
N LEU A 182 -2.72 -0.73 -6.50
CA LEU A 182 -4.04 -0.11 -6.47
C LEU A 182 -4.61 0.07 -7.87
N LYS A 183 -5.89 -0.25 -8.02
CA LYS A 183 -6.70 0.07 -9.19
C LYS A 183 -8.08 0.50 -8.73
N LEU A 184 -8.53 1.67 -9.20
CA LEU A 184 -9.85 2.21 -8.94
C LEU A 184 -10.53 2.56 -10.25
N ARG A 185 -11.77 2.13 -10.42
CA ARG A 185 -12.60 2.46 -11.57
C ARG A 185 -13.99 2.83 -11.12
N GLY A 186 -14.52 3.91 -11.67
CA GLY A 186 -15.84 4.38 -11.34
C GLY A 186 -16.37 5.37 -12.38
N ARG A 187 -17.53 5.95 -12.06
CA ARG A 187 -18.21 6.90 -12.93
C ARG A 187 -18.70 8.10 -12.14
N PHE A 188 -18.22 9.27 -12.55
CA PHE A 188 -18.64 10.54 -11.97
C PHE A 188 -20.08 10.91 -12.39
N ALA A 189 -20.69 11.83 -11.65
CA ALA A 189 -22.07 12.27 -11.86
C ALA A 189 -22.31 12.89 -13.25
N ASP A 190 -21.28 13.48 -13.88
CA ASP A 190 -21.35 14.02 -15.24
C ASP A 190 -21.35 12.92 -16.34
N GLY A 191 -21.18 11.66 -15.92
CA GLY A 191 -21.10 10.48 -16.76
C GLY A 191 -19.69 10.11 -17.20
N THR A 192 -18.66 10.88 -16.82
CA THR A 192 -17.24 10.60 -17.10
C THR A 192 -16.80 9.37 -16.32
N ARG A 193 -16.20 8.41 -17.03
CA ARG A 193 -15.59 7.22 -16.40
C ARG A 193 -14.15 7.52 -16.05
N PHE A 194 -13.70 7.08 -14.89
CA PHE A 194 -12.30 7.17 -14.52
C PHE A 194 -11.69 5.80 -14.25
N CYS A 195 -10.38 5.70 -14.46
CA CYS A 195 -9.55 4.59 -14.04
C CYS A 195 -8.26 5.16 -13.47
N MET A 196 -7.98 4.87 -12.20
CA MET A 196 -6.73 5.22 -11.54
C MET A 196 -5.95 3.95 -11.22
N THR A 197 -4.64 3.95 -11.45
CA THR A 197 -3.74 2.89 -10.99
C THR A 197 -2.56 3.48 -10.23
N ALA A 198 -2.09 2.78 -9.20
CA ALA A 198 -0.82 3.05 -8.55
C ALA A 198 0.08 1.82 -8.62
N THR A 199 1.29 2.01 -9.13
CA THR A 199 2.30 0.96 -9.30
C THR A 199 3.55 1.35 -8.54
N GLU A 200 3.95 0.56 -7.55
CA GLU A 200 5.21 0.79 -6.84
C GLU A 200 6.37 0.17 -7.62
N LEU A 201 7.44 0.94 -7.80
CA LEU A 201 8.62 0.53 -8.54
C LEU A 201 9.72 0.15 -7.54
N GLY A 202 10.30 -1.02 -7.68
CA GLY A 202 11.34 -1.54 -6.81
C GLY A 202 12.52 -2.11 -7.57
N GLN A 203 13.68 -2.15 -6.91
CA GLN A 203 14.81 -2.94 -7.40
C GLN A 203 15.55 -3.63 -6.27
N THR A 204 16.02 -4.85 -6.52
CA THR A 204 16.90 -5.59 -5.60
C THR A 204 18.19 -5.94 -6.32
N ALA A 205 19.30 -5.33 -5.90
CA ALA A 205 20.63 -5.65 -6.41
C ALA A 205 21.30 -6.68 -5.50
N TYR A 206 21.85 -7.76 -6.06
CA TYR A 206 22.51 -8.80 -5.30
C TYR A 206 23.69 -9.44 -6.03
N GLY A 207 24.61 -10.02 -5.27
CA GLY A 207 25.77 -10.71 -5.79
C GLY A 207 26.74 -11.14 -4.70
N TRP A 208 27.78 -11.86 -5.10
CA TRP A 208 28.89 -12.23 -4.22
C TRP A 208 29.89 -11.09 -4.13
N LYS A 209 30.40 -10.84 -2.92
CA LYS A 209 31.49 -9.90 -2.66
C LYS A 209 32.57 -10.60 -1.85
N ARG A 210 33.82 -10.51 -2.31
CA ARG A 210 34.98 -10.97 -1.55
C ARG A 210 35.31 -9.97 -0.44
N GLY A 211 35.47 -10.46 0.79
CA GLY A 211 35.89 -9.66 1.95
C GLY A 211 37.41 -9.58 2.08
N ARG A 212 37.89 -8.72 2.99
CA ARG A 212 39.34 -8.55 3.28
C ARG A 212 40.00 -9.85 3.76
N SER A 213 39.25 -10.75 4.41
CA SER A 213 39.71 -12.06 4.86
C SER A 213 39.72 -13.14 3.75
N GLY A 214 39.53 -12.78 2.48
CA GLY A 214 39.44 -13.71 1.36
C GLY A 214 38.13 -14.49 1.23
N LYS A 215 37.23 -14.45 2.23
CA LYS A 215 35.94 -15.16 2.19
C LYS A 215 34.93 -14.43 1.28
N ASN A 216 34.18 -15.19 0.50
CA ASN A 216 33.08 -14.67 -0.31
C ASN A 216 31.80 -14.58 0.53
N LYS A 217 31.10 -13.44 0.45
CA LYS A 217 29.83 -13.24 1.13
C LYS A 217 28.77 -12.77 0.14
N TYR A 218 27.61 -13.42 0.16
CA TYR A 218 26.44 -12.96 -0.58
C TYR A 218 25.91 -11.65 0.03
N LYS A 219 25.60 -10.69 -0.83
CA LYS A 219 25.09 -9.37 -0.45
C LYS A 219 23.88 -9.05 -1.31
N SER A 220 22.85 -8.51 -0.70
CA SER A 220 21.69 -7.95 -1.37
C SER A 220 21.38 -6.55 -0.83
N LYS A 221 20.79 -5.70 -1.68
CA LYS A 221 20.26 -4.40 -1.30
C LYS A 221 19.02 -4.10 -2.12
N THR A 222 17.91 -3.91 -1.42
CA THR A 222 16.64 -3.47 -1.99
C THR A 222 16.54 -1.95 -1.94
N LYS A 223 15.99 -1.33 -2.98
CA LYS A 223 15.71 0.11 -3.06
C LYS A 223 14.34 0.33 -3.70
N SER A 224 13.52 1.17 -3.08
CA SER A 224 12.33 1.73 -3.75
C SER A 224 12.77 2.74 -4.83
N LYS A 225 12.07 2.73 -5.95
CA LYS A 225 12.26 3.64 -7.09
C LYS A 225 11.14 4.68 -7.21
N GLY A 226 10.19 4.65 -6.28
CA GLY A 226 9.05 5.54 -6.24
C GLY A 226 7.75 4.85 -6.68
N THR A 227 6.71 5.65 -6.85
CA THR A 227 5.38 5.19 -7.21
C THR A 227 4.94 5.85 -8.50
N GLU A 228 4.54 5.04 -9.46
CA GLU A 228 3.93 5.48 -10.69
C GLU A 228 2.41 5.56 -10.54
N LEU A 229 1.85 6.72 -10.83
CA LEU A 229 0.42 6.98 -10.77
C LEU A 229 -0.08 7.24 -12.18
N ALA A 230 -1.16 6.58 -12.56
CA ALA A 230 -1.84 6.84 -13.83
C ALA A 230 -3.32 7.10 -13.59
N VAL A 231 -3.83 8.19 -14.14
CA VAL A 231 -5.26 8.53 -14.13
C VAL A 231 -5.72 8.63 -15.57
N THR A 232 -6.75 7.86 -15.90
CA THR A 232 -7.44 7.89 -17.17
C THR A 232 -8.85 8.41 -16.96
N LEU A 233 -9.27 9.38 -17.77
CA LEU A 233 -10.66 9.81 -17.87
C LEU A 233 -11.20 9.46 -19.25
N THR A 234 -12.40 8.91 -19.32
CA THR A 234 -13.11 8.58 -20.56
C THR A 234 -14.45 9.30 -20.54
N TYR A 235 -14.72 10.11 -21.56
CA TYR A 235 -15.85 11.02 -21.58
C TYR A 235 -16.55 11.05 -22.95
N SER A 236 -17.75 11.66 -22.98
CA SER A 236 -18.52 11.80 -24.21
C SER A 236 -18.02 12.98 -25.06
N GLN A 237 -17.71 12.72 -26.33
CA GLN A 237 -17.29 13.74 -27.29
C GLN A 237 -18.37 14.83 -27.49
N ARG A 238 -19.67 14.50 -27.33
CA ARG A 238 -20.76 15.48 -27.41
C ARG A 238 -20.61 16.60 -26.39
N LYS A 239 -20.04 16.31 -25.21
CA LYS A 239 -19.85 17.29 -24.12
C LYS A 239 -18.49 17.99 -24.17
N TYR A 240 -17.47 17.33 -24.72
CA TYR A 240 -16.07 17.76 -24.62
C TYR A 240 -15.35 17.69 -25.99
N GLY A 241 -16.03 18.05 -27.08
CA GLY A 241 -15.52 17.86 -28.45
C GLY A 241 -14.24 18.64 -28.78
N ALA A 242 -13.96 19.73 -28.06
CA ALA A 242 -12.83 20.61 -28.32
C ALA A 242 -11.52 20.21 -27.60
N VAL A 243 -11.42 19.02 -26.98
CA VAL A 243 -10.21 18.62 -26.22
C VAL A 243 -8.96 18.57 -27.10
N LYS A 244 -9.08 18.18 -28.38
CA LYS A 244 -7.93 18.18 -29.31
C LYS A 244 -7.34 19.57 -29.53
N VAL A 245 -8.16 20.62 -29.52
CA VAL A 245 -7.70 22.01 -29.69
C VAL A 245 -6.81 22.43 -28.50
N LEU A 246 -6.98 21.79 -27.34
CA LEU A 246 -6.17 22.04 -26.14
C LEU A 246 -4.87 21.22 -26.09
N GLN A 247 -4.54 20.47 -27.14
CA GLN A 247 -3.35 19.63 -27.15
C GLN A 247 -2.03 20.41 -27.06
N ASP A 248 -2.04 21.69 -27.42
CA ASP A 248 -0.86 22.55 -27.29
C ASP A 248 -0.86 23.38 -26.00
N SER A 249 -2.01 23.55 -25.35
CA SER A 249 -2.19 24.43 -24.19
C SER A 249 -2.40 23.72 -22.85
N TRP A 250 -2.53 22.38 -22.84
CA TRP A 250 -2.75 21.61 -21.61
C TRP A 250 -1.63 21.75 -20.58
N GLN A 251 -0.40 22.05 -21.00
CA GLN A 251 0.75 22.16 -20.09
C GLN A 251 0.50 23.22 -19.00
N ASN A 252 -0.20 24.31 -19.35
CA ASN A 252 -0.57 25.37 -18.42
C ASN A 252 -1.71 24.94 -17.45
N ALA A 253 -2.50 23.95 -17.84
CA ALA A 253 -3.61 23.43 -17.04
C ALA A 253 -3.15 22.33 -16.05
N ILE A 254 -2.05 21.63 -16.33
CA ILE A 254 -1.57 20.57 -15.46
C ILE A 254 -0.69 21.14 -14.35
N LYS A 255 -1.22 21.11 -13.12
CA LYS A 255 -0.50 21.51 -11.91
C LYS A 255 -0.19 20.26 -11.09
N LEU A 256 1.10 19.95 -10.93
CA LEU A 256 1.56 18.83 -10.12
C LEU A 256 2.34 19.34 -8.89
N PRO A 257 2.38 18.57 -7.78
CA PRO A 257 3.22 18.92 -6.64
C PRO A 257 4.72 18.97 -7.00
N ALA A 258 5.46 19.82 -6.31
CA ALA A 258 6.91 19.91 -6.46
C ALA A 258 7.58 18.56 -6.20
N GLY A 259 8.46 18.13 -7.11
CA GLY A 259 9.20 16.86 -7.03
C GLY A 259 8.53 15.66 -7.71
N VAL A 260 7.26 15.77 -8.11
CA VAL A 260 6.60 14.76 -8.95
C VAL A 260 7.02 14.96 -10.41
N ARG A 261 7.42 13.88 -11.08
CA ARG A 261 7.83 13.94 -12.48
C ARG A 261 6.69 13.52 -13.39
N LEU A 262 6.37 14.35 -14.38
CA LEU A 262 5.44 13.99 -15.44
C LEU A 262 6.07 12.94 -16.37
N LYS A 263 5.43 11.78 -16.54
CA LYS A 263 5.92 10.69 -17.40
C LYS A 263 5.26 10.72 -18.76
N ARG A 264 3.93 10.86 -18.78
CA ARG A 264 3.15 10.84 -20.03
C ARG A 264 1.84 11.60 -19.87
N VAL A 265 1.48 12.35 -20.91
CA VAL A 265 0.13 12.88 -21.11
C VAL A 265 -0.34 12.44 -22.48
N ARG A 266 -1.57 11.95 -22.56
CA ARG A 266 -2.21 11.62 -23.82
C ARG A 266 -3.61 12.19 -23.83
N LEU A 267 -3.90 13.04 -24.80
CA LEU A 267 -5.22 13.63 -25.03
C LEU A 267 -5.80 12.98 -26.29
N THR A 268 -7.03 12.49 -26.22
CA THR A 268 -7.75 11.91 -27.35
C THR A 268 -9.20 12.42 -27.33
N ASP A 269 -9.96 12.21 -28.40
CA ASP A 269 -11.36 12.66 -28.47
C ASP A 269 -12.27 11.98 -27.45
N LYS A 270 -11.88 10.78 -27.01
CA LYS A 270 -12.70 9.91 -26.15
C LYS A 270 -12.16 9.79 -24.73
N GLY A 271 -10.95 10.27 -24.48
CA GLY A 271 -10.32 10.15 -23.17
C GLY A 271 -8.97 10.83 -23.03
N MET A 272 -8.53 10.96 -21.79
CA MET A 272 -7.24 11.54 -21.41
C MET A 272 -6.52 10.62 -20.45
N LEU A 273 -5.20 10.54 -20.58
CA LEU A 273 -4.30 9.84 -19.68
C LEU A 273 -3.30 10.84 -19.12
N LEU A 274 -3.17 10.88 -17.79
CA LEU A 274 -2.10 11.57 -17.07
C LEU A 274 -1.33 10.55 -16.25
N GLN A 275 -0.03 10.45 -16.50
CA GLN A 275 0.86 9.48 -15.88
C GLN A 275 2.06 10.21 -15.28
N VAL A 276 2.30 9.99 -13.99
CA VAL A 276 3.34 10.68 -13.23
C VAL A 276 4.11 9.68 -12.38
N THR A 277 5.34 10.05 -12.00
CA THR A 277 6.19 9.27 -11.11
C THR A 277 6.50 10.11 -9.86
N ALA A 278 6.01 9.66 -8.72
CA ALA A 278 6.34 10.20 -7.41
C ALA A 278 7.65 9.54 -6.90
N PRO A 279 8.64 10.31 -6.44
CA PRO A 279 9.91 9.78 -5.92
C PRO A 279 9.72 9.02 -4.60
N PRO A 280 10.65 8.12 -4.23
CA PRO A 280 10.58 7.33 -3.00
C PRO A 280 10.68 8.19 -1.72
N ASP A 281 11.24 9.39 -1.81
CA ASP A 281 11.30 10.30 -0.65
C ASP A 281 9.94 10.93 -0.34
N MET A 282 8.96 10.80 -1.24
CA MET A 282 7.57 11.17 -1.00
C MET A 282 6.72 10.03 -0.44
N THR A 283 7.17 8.78 -0.50
CA THR A 283 6.45 7.63 0.08
C THR A 283 6.35 7.63 1.62
N PRO A 284 7.26 8.20 2.44
CA PRO A 284 7.05 8.25 3.89
C PRO A 284 6.05 9.33 4.35
N ALA A 285 5.78 10.37 3.52
CA ALA A 285 4.81 11.41 3.82
C ALA A 285 3.50 11.13 3.08
N ARG A 286 2.66 10.28 3.70
CA ARG A 286 1.35 9.78 3.21
C ARG A 286 0.44 10.84 2.56
N ASP A 287 0.62 12.11 2.93
CA ASP A 287 -0.12 13.25 2.36
C ASP A 287 0.28 13.59 0.92
N ASN A 288 1.52 13.30 0.51
CA ASN A 288 2.04 13.69 -0.80
C ASN A 288 1.44 12.87 -1.95
N LEU A 289 1.25 11.56 -1.78
CA LEU A 289 0.61 10.73 -2.80
C LEU A 289 -0.87 11.10 -2.96
N TYR A 290 -1.60 11.26 -1.85
CA TYR A 290 -2.98 11.74 -1.88
C TYR A 290 -3.11 13.10 -2.58
N LYS A 291 -2.24 14.05 -2.24
CA LYS A 291 -2.19 15.39 -2.88
C LYS A 291 -1.87 15.28 -4.38
N THR A 292 -0.94 14.40 -4.76
CA THR A 292 -0.59 14.17 -6.17
C THR A 292 -1.79 13.65 -6.96
N VAL A 293 -2.45 12.61 -6.46
CA VAL A 293 -3.64 12.04 -7.13
C VAL A 293 -4.76 13.07 -7.22
N THR A 294 -5.02 13.81 -6.14
CA THR A 294 -6.03 14.88 -6.13
C THR A 294 -5.72 15.94 -7.19
N MET A 295 -4.46 16.40 -7.26
CA MET A 295 -4.02 17.37 -8.26
C MET A 295 -4.08 16.81 -9.69
N MET A 296 -3.83 15.51 -9.89
CA MET A 296 -4.01 14.86 -11.19
C MET A 296 -5.47 14.88 -11.64
N PHE A 297 -6.41 14.51 -10.76
CA PHE A 297 -7.85 14.58 -11.06
C PHE A 297 -8.28 16.01 -11.36
N LEU A 298 -7.93 16.97 -10.50
CA LEU A 298 -8.27 18.39 -10.70
C LEU A 298 -7.68 18.95 -11.99
N SER A 299 -6.43 18.61 -12.32
CA SER A 299 -5.77 19.04 -13.57
C SER A 299 -6.50 18.51 -14.80
N LEU A 300 -6.86 17.22 -14.81
CA LEU A 300 -7.61 16.63 -15.91
C LEU A 300 -9.02 17.23 -16.02
N TYR A 301 -9.68 17.48 -14.90
CA TYR A 301 -10.97 18.15 -14.88
C TYR A 301 -10.92 19.60 -15.36
N GLN A 302 -9.83 20.33 -15.05
CA GLN A 302 -9.61 21.67 -15.56
C GLN A 302 -9.50 21.65 -17.08
N VAL A 303 -8.79 20.69 -17.66
CA VAL A 303 -8.71 20.50 -19.13
C VAL A 303 -10.10 20.19 -19.71
N LEU A 304 -10.90 19.32 -19.08
CA LEU A 304 -12.28 19.05 -19.52
C LEU A 304 -13.15 20.31 -19.49
N ASN A 305 -13.06 21.10 -18.42
CA ASN A 305 -13.86 22.31 -18.29
C ASN A 305 -13.48 23.35 -19.35
N LEU A 306 -12.18 23.53 -19.63
CA LEU A 306 -11.71 24.38 -20.73
C LEU A 306 -12.24 23.90 -22.08
N ALA A 307 -12.19 22.59 -22.34
CA ALA A 307 -12.72 22.03 -23.59
C ALA A 307 -14.23 22.25 -23.71
N ARG A 308 -14.96 22.14 -22.61
CA ARG A 308 -16.40 22.41 -22.57
C ARG A 308 -16.71 23.86 -22.91
N VAL A 309 -15.96 24.81 -22.34
CA VAL A 309 -16.13 26.25 -22.62
C VAL A 309 -15.87 26.55 -24.09
N LEU A 310 -14.81 25.98 -24.68
CA LEU A 310 -14.50 26.15 -26.10
C LEU A 310 -15.52 25.49 -27.05
N SER A 311 -16.16 24.42 -26.61
CA SER A 311 -17.16 23.70 -27.41
C SER A 311 -18.54 24.35 -27.43
N LYS A 312 -18.83 25.27 -26.51
CA LYS A 312 -20.09 26.02 -26.55
C LYS A 312 -20.03 27.02 -27.70
N PRO A 313 -21.01 27.04 -28.62
CA PRO A 313 -21.06 28.06 -29.65
C PRO A 313 -21.12 29.44 -28.97
N LYS A 314 -20.33 30.40 -29.45
CA LYS A 314 -20.53 31.82 -29.15
C LYS A 314 -21.97 32.12 -29.58
N GLN A 315 -22.89 32.26 -28.63
CA GLN A 315 -24.15 32.94 -28.89
C GLN A 315 -23.76 34.40 -29.14
N ALA A 316 -23.62 34.72 -30.42
CA ALA A 316 -23.55 36.08 -30.93
C ALA A 316 -24.98 36.56 -31.20
#